data_AF-A0A2S2QWR2-F1
#
_entry.id   AF-A0A2S2QWR2-F1
#
_cell.length_a   1.000
_cell.length_b   1.000
_cell.length_c   1.000
_cell.angle_alpha   90.00
_cell.angle_beta   90.00
_cell.angle_gamma   90.00
#
_symmetry.space_group_name_H-M   'P 1'
#
loop_
_entity.id
_entity.type
_entity.pdbx_description
1 polymer ?
#
loop_
_entity_poly.entity_id
_entity_poly.type
_entity_poly.pdbx_seq_one_letter_code
_entity_poly.pdbx_strand_id
1 'polypeptide(L)'
;MVANSFMLKRLLAKVDTIETYIKHQEINSTGTHTRTFLEPEFFSQFPIKNTEEFSSLENRIRNESGYILKLESYIKSIGGKDHKNNINRILAKLFSNQFAIQCSWTGRGKNINIKLGESATINAMKSNNDLKLF
;
A
#
# COMPACT_ATOMS: atom_id res chain seq x y z
N MET A 1 -38.66 28.25 4.13
CA MET A 1 -38.13 28.09 2.76
C MET A 1 -36.73 28.69 2.55
N VAL A 2 -36.21 29.57 3.43
CA VAL A 2 -34.91 30.27 3.24
C VAL A 2 -33.68 29.46 3.71
N ALA A 3 -33.81 28.61 4.72
CA ALA A 3 -32.69 27.82 5.27
C ALA A 3 -32.09 26.81 4.28
N ASN A 4 -32.93 26.19 3.43
CA ASN A 4 -32.45 25.26 2.39
C ASN A 4 -31.59 25.96 1.34
N SER A 5 -31.94 27.20 0.96
CA SER A 5 -31.16 28.01 0.02
C SER A 5 -29.77 28.34 0.59
N PHE A 6 -29.69 28.67 1.88
CA PHE A 6 -28.43 28.94 2.54
C PHE A 6 -27.55 27.69 2.67
N MET A 7 -28.13 26.53 3.03
CA MET A 7 -27.40 25.26 3.02
C MET A 7 -26.89 24.88 1.63
N LEU A 8 -27.72 25.06 0.59
CA LEU A 8 -27.33 24.75 -0.78
C LEU A 8 -26.14 25.60 -1.22
N LYS A 9 -26.19 26.92 -0.96
CA LYS A 9 -25.08 27.84 -1.23
C LYS A 9 -23.80 27.43 -0.49
N ARG A 10 -23.93 27.00 0.77
CA ARG A 10 -22.78 26.55 1.56
C ARG A 10 -22.19 25.23 1.05
N LEU A 11 -23.04 24.32 0.57
CA LEU A 11 -22.61 23.07 -0.05
C LEU A 11 -21.90 23.34 -1.38
N LEU A 12 -22.46 24.18 -2.24
CA LEU A 12 -21.85 24.57 -3.52
C LEU A 12 -20.47 25.20 -3.30
N ALA A 13 -20.36 26.17 -2.39
CA ALA A 13 -19.07 26.80 -2.07
C ALA A 13 -18.03 25.79 -1.56
N LYS A 14 -18.44 24.78 -0.79
CA LYS A 14 -17.54 23.71 -0.34
C LYS A 14 -17.10 22.80 -1.48
N VAL A 15 -17.99 22.48 -2.43
CA VAL A 15 -17.67 21.70 -3.63
C VAL A 15 -16.67 22.45 -4.50
N ASP A 16 -16.91 23.75 -4.78
CA ASP A 16 -16.00 24.59 -5.57
C ASP A 16 -14.61 24.68 -4.94
N THR A 17 -14.55 24.77 -3.61
CA THR A 17 -13.30 24.79 -2.85
C THR A 17 -12.55 23.46 -3.01
N ILE A 18 -13.26 22.32 -2.96
CA ILE A 18 -12.67 20.99 -3.16
C ILE A 18 -12.15 20.83 -4.59
N GLU A 19 -12.93 21.24 -5.59
CA GLU A 19 -12.51 21.21 -7.00
C GLU A 19 -11.25 22.03 -7.25
N THR A 20 -11.20 23.24 -6.69
CA THR A 20 -10.04 24.12 -6.78
C THR A 20 -8.81 23.48 -6.14
N TYR A 21 -8.97 22.86 -4.96
CA TYR A 21 -7.89 22.15 -4.26
C TYR A 21 -7.37 20.92 -5.02
N ILE A 22 -8.24 20.22 -5.75
CA ILE A 22 -7.85 19.08 -6.60
C ILE A 22 -7.04 19.59 -7.80
N LYS A 23 -7.51 20.63 -8.49
CA LYS A 23 -6.80 21.23 -9.64
C LYS A 23 -5.41 21.74 -9.27
N HIS A 24 -5.25 22.38 -8.11
CA HIS A 24 -3.93 22.84 -7.64
C HIS A 24 -2.99 21.69 -7.24
N GLN A 25 -3.52 20.54 -6.80
CA GLN A 25 -2.70 19.36 -6.51
C GLN A 25 -2.16 18.69 -7.78
N GLU A 26 -2.90 18.73 -8.89
CA GLU A 26 -2.43 18.20 -10.19
C GLU A 26 -1.26 19.03 -10.76
N ILE A 27 -1.25 20.34 -10.52
CA ILE A 27 -0.25 21.27 -11.08
C ILE A 27 1.06 21.29 -10.26
N ASN A 28 1.01 21.08 -8.95
CA ASN A 28 2.18 21.20 -8.06
C ASN A 28 2.90 19.86 -7.79
N SER A 29 2.45 18.77 -8.40
CA SER A 29 3.03 17.44 -8.19
C SER A 29 4.09 17.11 -9.26
N THR A 30 5.28 17.69 -9.14
CA THR A 30 6.51 17.14 -9.77
C THR A 30 7.05 15.90 -9.03
N GLY A 31 6.32 15.40 -8.04
CA GLY A 31 6.42 14.03 -7.53
C GLY A 31 5.08 13.34 -7.76
N THR A 32 5.08 12.28 -8.55
CA THR A 32 3.92 11.45 -8.91
C THR A 32 3.21 10.89 -7.65
N HIS A 33 2.27 11.65 -7.08
CA HIS A 33 1.26 11.12 -6.16
C HIS A 33 -0.10 11.12 -6.84
N THR A 34 -0.18 10.49 -8.01
CA THR A 34 -1.45 10.01 -8.53
C THR A 34 -1.98 9.02 -7.48
N ARG A 35 -3.08 9.37 -6.80
CA ARG A 35 -3.84 8.42 -5.99
C ARG A 35 -4.26 7.29 -6.92
N THR A 36 -3.47 6.24 -6.95
CA THR A 36 -3.72 5.11 -7.84
C THR A 36 -4.93 4.40 -7.27
N PHE A 37 -6.07 4.49 -7.96
CA PHE A 37 -7.25 3.74 -7.60
C PHE A 37 -6.90 2.25 -7.68
N LEU A 38 -6.98 1.56 -6.55
CA LEU A 38 -6.70 0.14 -6.46
C LEU A 38 -8.01 -0.61 -6.69
N GLU A 39 -8.02 -1.44 -7.71
CA GLU A 39 -9.19 -2.27 -8.04
C GLU A 39 -9.50 -3.26 -6.90
N PRO A 40 -10.78 -3.63 -6.68
CA PRO A 40 -11.16 -4.65 -5.69
C PRO A 40 -10.38 -5.97 -5.84
N GLU A 41 -10.09 -6.37 -7.08
CA GLU A 41 -9.29 -7.56 -7.42
C GLU A 41 -7.82 -7.47 -6.99
N PHE A 42 -7.32 -6.26 -6.72
CA PHE A 42 -5.99 -6.10 -6.12
C PHE A 42 -6.01 -6.55 -4.66
N PHE A 43 -7.03 -6.15 -3.91
CA PHE A 43 -7.14 -6.45 -2.49
C PHE A 43 -7.43 -7.93 -2.21
N SER A 44 -8.06 -8.64 -3.15
CA SER A 44 -8.34 -10.09 -3.03
C SER A 44 -7.06 -10.94 -2.98
N GLN A 45 -5.92 -10.39 -3.40
CA GLN A 45 -4.61 -11.06 -3.40
C GLN A 45 -3.95 -11.08 -2.01
N PHE A 46 -4.49 -10.33 -1.05
CA PHE A 46 -3.94 -10.24 0.31
C PHE A 46 -4.98 -10.69 1.36
N PRO A 47 -4.55 -11.33 2.47
CA PRO A 47 -3.17 -11.69 2.79
C PRO A 47 -2.70 -12.96 2.05
N ILE A 48 -1.40 -13.06 1.80
CA ILE A 48 -0.75 -14.22 1.18
C ILE A 48 -0.77 -15.43 2.13
N LYS A 49 -1.18 -16.57 1.62
CA LYS A 49 -1.48 -17.78 2.41
C LYS A 49 -0.45 -18.88 2.28
N ASN A 50 0.29 -18.92 1.19
CA ASN A 50 1.21 -20.01 0.85
C ASN A 50 2.35 -19.53 -0.06
N THR A 51 3.30 -20.44 -0.29
CA THR A 51 4.51 -20.21 -1.09
C THR A 51 4.20 -19.95 -2.56
N GLU A 52 3.15 -20.56 -3.10
CA GLU A 52 2.74 -20.43 -4.49
C GLU A 52 2.20 -19.01 -4.77
N GLU A 53 1.33 -18.51 -3.89
CA GLU A 53 0.83 -17.14 -3.92
C GLU A 53 1.97 -16.12 -3.77
N PHE A 54 2.91 -16.37 -2.86
CA PHE A 54 4.09 -15.51 -2.68
C PHE A 54 4.98 -15.47 -3.93
N SER A 55 5.24 -16.63 -4.53
CA SER A 55 6.05 -16.74 -5.76
C SER A 55 5.37 -16.03 -6.93
N SER A 56 4.04 -16.13 -7.00
CA SER A 56 3.23 -15.42 -8.00
C SER A 56 3.34 -13.91 -7.81
N LEU A 57 3.23 -13.41 -6.58
CA LEU A 57 3.42 -12.00 -6.26
C LEU A 57 4.83 -11.51 -6.65
N GLU A 58 5.87 -12.24 -6.26
CA GLU A 58 7.26 -11.91 -6.61
C GLU A 58 7.47 -11.84 -8.13
N ASN A 59 6.82 -12.72 -8.88
CA ASN A 59 6.86 -12.71 -10.34
C ASN A 59 6.17 -11.47 -10.92
N ARG A 60 5.01 -11.09 -10.37
CA ARG A 60 4.28 -9.86 -10.79
C ARG A 60 5.10 -8.61 -10.52
N ILE A 61 5.67 -8.47 -9.32
CA ILE A 61 6.50 -7.30 -8.97
C ILE A 61 7.67 -7.14 -9.95
N ARG A 62 8.28 -8.25 -10.39
CA ARG A 62 9.46 -8.22 -11.27
C ARG A 62 9.11 -7.97 -12.74
N ASN A 63 7.97 -8.48 -13.22
CA ASN A 63 7.65 -8.49 -14.65
C ASN A 63 6.54 -7.51 -15.05
N GLU A 64 5.70 -7.08 -14.12
CA GLU A 64 4.62 -6.13 -14.36
C GLU A 64 5.00 -4.75 -13.82
N SER A 65 5.49 -3.88 -14.70
CA SER A 65 6.00 -2.54 -14.33
C SER A 65 4.98 -1.69 -13.56
N GLY A 66 3.68 -1.84 -13.81
CA GLY A 66 2.62 -1.14 -13.10
C GLY A 66 2.22 -1.76 -11.75
N TYR A 67 2.63 -3.01 -11.48
CA TYR A 67 2.23 -3.72 -10.27
C TYR A 67 2.95 -3.18 -9.03
N ILE A 68 4.24 -2.85 -9.16
CA ILE A 68 5.01 -2.28 -8.04
C ILE A 68 4.35 -0.98 -7.54
N LEU A 69 3.95 -0.08 -8.44
CA LEU A 69 3.28 1.18 -8.07
C LEU A 69 1.97 0.96 -7.31
N LYS A 70 1.19 -0.08 -7.70
CA LYS A 70 -0.03 -0.46 -6.99
C LYS A 70 0.28 -0.97 -5.57
N LEU A 71 1.28 -1.84 -5.44
CA LEU A 71 1.73 -2.36 -4.15
C LEU A 71 2.24 -1.24 -3.24
N GLU A 72 3.02 -0.31 -3.77
CA GLU A 72 3.52 0.84 -3.04
C GLU A 72 2.39 1.76 -2.56
N SER A 73 1.40 2.02 -3.43
CA SER A 73 0.19 2.78 -3.07
C SER A 73 -0.60 2.08 -1.94
N TYR A 74 -0.74 0.75 -2.03
CA TYR A 74 -1.41 -0.03 -0.99
C TYR A 74 -0.68 0.06 0.35
N ILE A 75 0.65 -0.15 0.36
CA ILE A 75 1.47 -0.05 1.57
C ILE A 75 1.33 1.33 2.21
N LYS A 76 1.38 2.40 1.42
CA LYS A 76 1.19 3.79 1.88
C LYS A 76 -0.19 4.02 2.52
N SER A 77 -1.23 3.38 1.99
CA SER A 77 -2.60 3.56 2.50
C SER A 77 -2.84 2.97 3.90
N ILE A 78 -2.00 2.03 4.36
CA ILE A 78 -2.17 1.38 5.67
C ILE A 78 -1.86 2.38 6.80
N GLY A 79 -0.72 3.06 6.70
CA GLY A 79 -0.21 4.02 7.68
C GLY A 79 0.07 3.42 9.06
N GLY A 80 0.37 4.27 10.04
CA GLY A 80 0.59 3.85 11.43
C GLY A 80 0.91 5.03 12.33
N LYS A 81 0.82 4.82 13.65
CA LYS A 81 1.16 5.86 14.64
C LYS A 81 2.66 6.16 14.66
N ASP A 82 3.47 5.12 14.49
CA ASP A 82 4.93 5.17 14.48
C ASP A 82 5.48 4.13 13.49
N HIS A 83 6.78 4.17 13.21
CA HIS A 83 7.43 3.30 12.23
C HIS A 83 7.25 1.81 12.53
N LYS A 84 7.40 1.39 13.80
CA LYS A 84 7.28 -0.02 14.20
C LYS A 84 5.84 -0.50 14.04
N ASN A 85 4.88 0.32 14.47
CA ASN A 85 3.46 0.04 14.32
C ASN A 85 3.06 -0.05 12.84
N ASN A 86 3.55 0.87 12.01
CA ASN A 86 3.31 0.86 10.57
C ASN A 86 3.82 -0.44 9.93
N ILE A 87 5.08 -0.83 10.19
CA ILE A 87 5.65 -2.09 9.71
C ILE A 87 4.81 -3.29 10.13
N ASN A 88 4.46 -3.39 11.40
CA ASN A 88 3.66 -4.51 11.91
C ASN A 88 2.28 -4.58 11.22
N ARG A 89 1.64 -3.43 10.99
CA ARG A 89 0.36 -3.35 10.28
C ARG A 89 0.49 -3.73 8.81
N ILE A 90 1.56 -3.30 8.14
CA ILE A 90 1.85 -3.67 6.75
C ILE A 90 2.04 -5.18 6.65
N LEU A 91 2.91 -5.77 7.47
CA LEU A 91 3.19 -7.20 7.44
C LEU A 91 1.93 -8.04 7.74
N ALA A 92 1.12 -7.63 8.73
CA ALA A 92 -0.13 -8.32 9.07
C ALA A 92 -1.21 -8.22 7.98
N LYS A 93 -1.11 -7.25 7.06
CA LYS A 93 -1.99 -7.14 5.90
C LYS A 93 -1.48 -7.91 4.69
N LEU A 94 -0.16 -7.96 4.49
CA LEU A 94 0.46 -8.65 3.36
C LEU A 94 0.48 -10.16 3.55
N PHE A 95 0.74 -10.65 4.77
CA PHE A 95 0.99 -12.07 5.02
C PHE A 95 0.01 -12.62 6.05
N SER A 96 -0.50 -13.82 5.78
CA SER A 96 -1.26 -14.57 6.78
C SER A 96 -0.31 -15.12 7.84
N ASN A 97 -0.81 -15.34 9.06
CA ASN A 97 -0.01 -15.96 10.12
C ASN A 97 0.52 -17.35 9.73
N GLN A 98 -0.27 -18.14 9.00
CA GLN A 98 0.12 -19.46 8.52
C GLN A 98 1.31 -19.40 7.56
N PHE A 99 1.33 -18.43 6.65
CA PHE A 99 2.46 -18.24 5.76
C PHE A 99 3.68 -17.65 6.50
N ALA A 100 3.44 -16.68 7.39
CA ALA A 100 4.49 -15.97 8.11
C ALA A 100 5.37 -16.89 8.96
N ILE A 101 4.81 -17.96 9.55
CA ILE A 101 5.61 -18.94 10.34
C ILE A 101 6.55 -19.79 9.50
N GLN A 102 6.33 -19.88 8.17
CA GLN A 102 7.20 -20.60 7.24
C GLN A 102 8.28 -19.70 6.63
N CYS A 103 8.24 -18.42 6.98
CA CYS A 103 9.15 -17.40 6.48
C CYS A 103 10.19 -17.04 7.53
N SER A 104 11.37 -16.65 7.08
CA SER A 104 12.32 -15.96 7.95
C SER A 104 13.01 -14.83 7.20
N TRP A 105 13.58 -13.90 7.96
CA TRP A 105 14.27 -12.75 7.37
C TRP A 105 15.52 -13.18 6.59
N THR A 106 16.33 -14.07 7.18
CA THR A 106 17.63 -14.48 6.61
C THR A 106 17.60 -15.82 5.87
N GLY A 107 16.46 -16.53 5.87
CA GLY A 107 16.36 -17.90 5.37
C GLY A 107 16.81 -18.95 6.39
N ARG A 108 17.14 -18.57 7.63
CA ARG A 108 17.62 -19.47 8.69
C ARG A 108 16.48 -19.88 9.61
N GLY A 109 16.46 -21.15 10.01
CA GLY A 109 15.53 -21.70 10.99
C GLY A 109 15.05 -23.10 10.61
N LYS A 110 14.38 -23.77 11.53
CA LYS A 110 13.75 -25.08 11.27
C LYS A 110 12.42 -24.85 10.54
N ASN A 111 12.16 -25.62 9.49
CA ASN A 111 10.94 -25.56 8.68
C ASN A 111 10.70 -24.19 8.00
N ILE A 112 11.77 -23.47 7.67
CA ILE A 112 11.72 -22.24 6.87
C ILE A 112 11.83 -22.59 5.39
N ASN A 113 10.86 -22.13 4.61
CA ASN A 113 10.82 -22.35 3.16
C ASN A 113 11.11 -21.08 2.37
N ILE A 114 10.89 -19.90 2.98
CA ILE A 114 11.00 -18.61 2.30
C ILE A 114 11.93 -17.66 3.06
N LYS A 115 12.89 -17.09 2.34
CA LYS A 115 13.73 -15.96 2.78
C LYS A 115 13.08 -14.65 2.35
N LEU A 116 12.60 -13.86 3.30
CA LEU A 116 11.90 -12.60 3.03
C LEU A 116 12.83 -11.40 2.85
N GLY A 117 13.97 -11.33 3.55
CA GLY A 117 14.74 -10.09 3.69
C GLY A 117 15.27 -9.50 2.38
N GLU A 118 15.39 -10.32 1.34
CA GLU A 118 15.86 -9.96 0.00
C GLU A 118 14.76 -10.07 -1.07
N SER A 119 13.51 -10.33 -0.68
CA SER A 119 12.42 -10.48 -1.64
C SER A 119 12.03 -9.15 -2.28
N ALA A 120 11.51 -9.20 -3.50
CA ALA A 120 11.05 -8.00 -4.21
C ALA A 120 9.91 -7.30 -3.44
N THR A 121 9.05 -8.08 -2.77
CA THR A 121 7.98 -7.59 -1.90
C THR A 121 8.53 -6.75 -0.74
N ILE A 122 9.56 -7.24 -0.06
CA ILE A 122 10.19 -6.50 1.05
C ILE A 122 10.98 -5.30 0.54
N ASN A 123 11.64 -5.41 -0.63
CA ASN A 123 12.33 -4.28 -1.23
C ASN A 123 11.35 -3.16 -1.62
N ALA A 124 10.17 -3.48 -2.18
CA ALA A 124 9.12 -2.51 -2.45
C ALA A 124 8.65 -1.78 -1.18
N MET A 125 8.62 -2.48 -0.04
CA MET A 125 8.32 -1.89 1.27
C MET A 125 9.44 -0.98 1.79
N LYS A 126 10.71 -1.33 1.57
CA LYS A 126 11.90 -0.56 1.96
C LYS A 126 12.09 0.71 1.12
N SER A 127 11.76 0.68 -0.17
CA SER A 127 11.95 1.84 -1.06
C SER A 127 11.00 3.02 -0.75
N ASN A 128 9.90 2.78 -0.03
CA ASN A 128 8.82 3.77 0.15
C ASN A 128 8.68 4.39 1.54
N ASN A 129 9.39 3.85 2.50
CA ASN A 129 9.55 4.48 3.79
C ASN A 129 11.07 4.56 3.97
N ASP A 130 11.63 5.60 4.59
CA ASP A 130 13.05 5.62 5.01
C ASP A 130 13.32 4.58 6.13
N LEU A 131 12.87 3.34 5.93
CA LEU A 131 12.92 2.21 6.81
C LEU A 131 14.27 1.54 6.64
N LYS A 132 15.17 1.85 7.57
CA LYS A 132 16.25 0.93 7.94
C LYS A 132 15.62 -0.28 8.62
N LEU A 133 15.17 -1.25 7.81
CA LEU A 133 14.84 -2.58 8.29
C LEU A 133 16.17 -3.29 8.58
N PHE A 134 16.65 -3.09 9.82
CA PHE A 134 17.80 -3.68 10.52
C PHE A 134 19.03 -4.02 9.68
#